data_AF-A0A7S4Q3A7-F1
#
_entry.id   AF-A0A7S4Q3A7-F1
#
_cell.length_a   1.000
_cell.length_b   1.000
_cell.length_c   1.000
_cell.angle_alpha   90.00
_cell.angle_beta   90.00
_cell.angle_gamma   90.00
#
_symmetry.space_group_name_H-M   'P 1'
#
loop_
_entity.id
_entity.type
_entity.pdbx_description
1 polymer ?
#
loop_
_entity_poly.entity_id
_entity_poly.type
_entity_poly.pdbx_seq_one_letter_code
_entity_poly.pdbx_strand_id
1 'polypeptide(L)'
;VMMVWTKDFWDTIEKKRIEEFMPLMQTFILLVFALILIHTYSTYIGMMLAINWRKFMTQWLMTRWLQDKSFYQLQLENGGAPDNPDQRIQEDVALFVETFLALAEGFLGSAGRLLGMLPMLLVLSPDLAFGVLYCPGWLLYLSILYSGAGALLAHCVGSQLILANFAKQKYEASFRYRIVQVRDNAESIALWGSEACEGAQLESSFEWVVRVWWMLMTYTKRLGFFTAFYMQTSMTFPYLVLAPNYFKGQITLGTMCMLFSA
;
A
#
# COMPACT_ATOMS: atom_id res chain seq x y z
N VAL A 1 -12.74 15.91 -14.17
CA VAL A 1 -13.88 16.71 -13.66
C VAL A 1 -13.52 17.43 -12.37
N MET A 2 -13.20 16.73 -11.27
CA MET A 2 -12.81 17.38 -10.00
C MET A 2 -11.64 18.36 -10.12
N MET A 3 -10.63 18.05 -10.92
CA MET A 3 -9.50 18.96 -11.19
C MET A 3 -9.92 20.26 -11.86
N VAL A 4 -10.82 20.18 -12.85
CA VAL A 4 -11.36 21.36 -13.55
C VAL A 4 -12.20 22.19 -12.59
N TRP A 5 -13.06 21.55 -11.78
CA TRP A 5 -13.81 22.24 -10.74
C TRP A 5 -12.88 22.95 -9.74
N THR A 6 -11.76 22.32 -9.37
CA THR A 6 -10.75 22.92 -8.46
C THR A 6 -10.16 24.18 -9.07
N LYS A 7 -9.80 24.15 -10.37
CA LYS A 7 -9.35 25.33 -11.09
C LYS A 7 -10.40 26.44 -11.04
N ASP A 8 -11.61 26.14 -11.47
CA ASP A 8 -12.67 27.15 -11.61
C ASP A 8 -12.99 27.78 -10.25
N PHE A 9 -13.06 26.96 -9.19
CA PHE A 9 -13.28 27.43 -7.82
C PHE A 9 -12.22 28.46 -7.38
N TRP A 10 -10.93 28.13 -7.51
CA TRP A 10 -9.85 29.02 -7.07
C TRP A 10 -9.74 30.27 -7.95
N ASP A 11 -9.99 30.17 -9.26
CA ASP A 11 -10.04 31.33 -10.16
C ASP A 11 -11.21 32.27 -9.79
N THR A 12 -12.38 31.73 -9.44
CA THR A 12 -13.56 32.50 -8.98
C THR A 12 -13.28 33.23 -7.67
N ILE A 13 -12.57 32.58 -6.73
CA ILE A 13 -12.17 33.19 -5.45
C ILE A 13 -11.13 34.29 -5.66
N GLU A 14 -10.09 34.04 -6.46
CA GLU A 14 -9.04 35.03 -6.80
C GLU A 14 -9.65 36.29 -7.42
N LYS A 15 -10.60 36.11 -8.36
CA LYS A 15 -11.28 37.20 -9.07
C LYS A 15 -12.49 37.77 -8.34
N LYS A 16 -12.82 37.25 -7.14
CA LYS A 16 -13.96 37.68 -6.30
C LYS A 16 -15.31 37.67 -7.03
N ARG A 17 -15.55 36.68 -7.90
CA ARG A 17 -16.79 36.58 -8.69
C ARG A 17 -17.89 35.87 -7.92
N ILE A 18 -18.67 36.63 -7.15
CA ILE A 18 -19.71 36.06 -6.28
C ILE A 18 -20.84 35.34 -7.06
N GLU A 19 -21.11 35.76 -8.29
CA GLU A 19 -22.18 35.20 -9.13
C GLU A 19 -21.89 33.76 -9.57
N GLU A 20 -20.62 33.42 -9.79
CA GLU A 20 -20.18 32.07 -10.20
C GLU A 20 -20.05 31.11 -9.01
N PHE A 21 -19.94 31.64 -7.79
CA PHE A 21 -19.67 30.86 -6.57
C PHE A 21 -20.79 29.86 -6.25
N MET A 22 -22.05 30.30 -6.21
CA MET A 22 -23.15 29.44 -5.81
C MET A 22 -23.42 28.29 -6.81
N PRO A 23 -23.40 28.52 -8.13
CA PRO A 23 -23.46 27.43 -9.13
C PRO A 23 -22.30 26.41 -8.99
N LEU A 24 -21.08 26.89 -8.72
CA LEU A 24 -19.92 26.02 -8.49
C LEU A 24 -20.10 25.13 -7.26
N MET A 25 -20.67 25.67 -6.17
CA MET A 25 -20.97 24.91 -4.96
C MET A 25 -22.06 23.86 -5.18
N GLN A 26 -23.06 24.13 -6.01
CA GLN A 26 -24.06 23.12 -6.37
C GLN A 26 -23.44 21.98 -7.16
N THR A 27 -22.56 22.30 -8.11
CA THR A 27 -21.82 21.29 -8.87
C THR A 27 -20.91 20.47 -7.95
N PHE A 28 -20.27 21.11 -6.96
CA PHE A 28 -19.48 20.42 -5.94
C PHE A 28 -20.29 19.39 -5.16
N ILE A 29 -21.48 19.77 -4.68
CA ILE A 29 -22.37 18.85 -3.94
C ILE A 29 -22.73 17.64 -4.79
N LEU A 30 -23.08 17.85 -6.07
CA LEU A 30 -23.38 16.76 -7.00
C LEU A 30 -22.17 15.85 -7.23
N LEU A 31 -20.98 16.44 -7.41
CA LEU A 31 -19.73 15.68 -7.59
C LEU A 31 -19.40 14.86 -6.35
N VAL A 32 -19.47 15.45 -5.15
CA VAL A 32 -19.21 14.76 -3.89
C VAL A 32 -20.20 13.62 -3.68
N PHE A 33 -21.50 13.86 -3.93
CA PHE A 33 -22.51 12.82 -3.83
C PHE A 33 -22.22 11.65 -4.80
N ALA A 34 -21.89 11.95 -6.05
CA ALA A 34 -21.52 10.94 -7.04
C ALA A 34 -20.28 10.14 -6.61
N LEU A 35 -19.25 10.81 -6.08
CA LEU A 35 -18.03 10.16 -5.60
C LEU A 35 -18.28 9.28 -4.38
N ILE A 36 -19.13 9.70 -3.45
CA ILE A 36 -19.54 8.88 -2.30
C ILE A 36 -20.23 7.60 -2.78
N LEU A 37 -21.15 7.71 -3.75
CA LEU A 37 -21.81 6.55 -4.33
C LEU A 37 -20.81 5.62 -5.03
N ILE A 38 -19.95 6.17 -5.89
CA ILE A 38 -18.92 5.39 -6.60
C ILE A 38 -18.03 4.66 -5.60
N HIS A 39 -17.52 5.35 -4.56
CA HIS A 39 -16.67 4.73 -3.56
C HIS A 39 -17.39 3.62 -2.80
N THR A 40 -18.59 3.90 -2.29
CA THR A 40 -19.39 2.94 -1.51
C THR A 40 -19.71 1.69 -2.31
N TYR A 41 -20.19 1.86 -3.54
CA TYR A 41 -20.54 0.72 -4.41
C TYR A 41 -19.31 -0.01 -4.94
N SER A 42 -18.19 0.69 -5.19
CA SER A 42 -16.94 0.04 -5.55
C SER A 42 -16.46 -0.90 -4.45
N THR A 43 -16.47 -0.45 -3.19
CA THR A 43 -16.12 -1.29 -2.04
C THR A 43 -17.09 -2.46 -1.88
N TYR A 44 -18.39 -2.22 -2.00
CA TYR A 44 -19.41 -3.27 -1.87
C TYR A 44 -19.27 -4.34 -2.98
N ILE A 45 -19.08 -3.92 -4.23
CA ILE A 45 -18.85 -4.84 -5.37
C ILE A 45 -17.53 -5.60 -5.19
N GLY A 46 -16.48 -4.94 -4.69
CA GLY A 46 -15.21 -5.58 -4.35
C GLY A 46 -15.39 -6.71 -3.33
N MET A 47 -16.16 -6.46 -2.26
CA MET A 47 -16.50 -7.50 -1.26
C MET A 47 -17.31 -8.65 -1.87
N MET A 48 -18.28 -8.35 -2.74
CA MET A 48 -19.05 -9.38 -3.45
C MET A 48 -18.17 -10.24 -4.35
N LEU A 49 -17.23 -9.63 -5.07
CA LEU A 49 -16.28 -10.34 -5.91
C LEU A 49 -15.36 -11.24 -5.08
N ALA A 50 -14.84 -10.72 -3.95
CA ALA A 50 -13.99 -11.46 -3.04
C ALA A 50 -14.67 -12.73 -2.51
N ILE A 51 -15.91 -12.62 -2.01
CA ILE A 51 -16.59 -13.80 -1.44
C ILE A 51 -16.99 -14.81 -2.53
N ASN A 52 -17.43 -14.36 -3.71
CA ASN A 52 -17.78 -15.26 -4.80
C ASN A 52 -16.54 -16.01 -5.33
N TRP A 53 -15.41 -15.32 -5.47
CA TRP A 53 -14.18 -15.96 -5.91
C TRP A 53 -13.61 -16.89 -4.84
N ARG A 54 -13.62 -16.50 -3.57
CA ARG A 54 -13.24 -17.38 -2.45
C ARG A 54 -14.10 -18.64 -2.45
N LYS A 55 -15.42 -18.51 -2.56
CA LYS A 55 -16.35 -19.66 -2.65
C LYS A 55 -15.95 -20.61 -3.77
N PHE A 56 -15.69 -20.08 -4.97
CA PHE A 56 -15.25 -20.88 -6.12
C PHE A 56 -13.92 -21.62 -5.84
N MET A 57 -12.90 -20.91 -5.36
CA MET A 57 -11.57 -21.48 -5.09
C MET A 57 -11.62 -22.55 -3.99
N THR A 58 -12.33 -22.28 -2.89
CA THR A 58 -12.49 -23.26 -1.80
C THR A 58 -13.23 -24.50 -2.29
N GLN A 59 -14.32 -24.35 -3.07
CA GLN A 59 -15.04 -25.50 -3.64
C GLN A 59 -14.16 -26.31 -4.61
N TRP A 60 -13.37 -25.65 -5.43
CA TRP A 60 -12.46 -26.29 -6.37
C TRP A 60 -11.35 -27.08 -5.64
N LEU A 61 -10.72 -26.50 -4.62
CA LEU A 61 -9.71 -27.16 -3.81
C LEU A 61 -10.28 -28.32 -2.98
N MET A 62 -11.43 -28.14 -2.34
CA MET A 62 -12.09 -29.20 -1.58
C MET A 62 -12.43 -30.39 -2.47
N THR A 63 -12.97 -30.14 -3.68
CA THR A 63 -13.27 -31.20 -4.65
C THR A 63 -12.02 -31.99 -5.00
N ARG A 64 -10.90 -31.32 -5.31
CA ARG A 64 -9.63 -31.97 -5.62
C ARG A 64 -9.04 -32.74 -4.44
N TRP A 65 -9.14 -32.20 -3.23
CA TRP A 65 -8.61 -32.82 -2.03
C TRP A 65 -9.36 -34.12 -1.68
N LEU A 66 -10.68 -34.16 -1.91
CA LEU A 66 -11.51 -35.35 -1.69
C LEU A 66 -11.45 -36.36 -2.85
N GLN A 67 -11.05 -35.92 -4.04
CA GLN A 67 -10.95 -36.77 -5.22
C GLN A 67 -9.89 -37.88 -5.03
N ASP A 68 -10.21 -39.09 -5.48
CA ASP A 68 -9.31 -40.26 -5.50
C ASP A 68 -8.63 -40.59 -4.16
N LYS A 69 -9.28 -40.22 -3.04
CA LYS A 69 -8.74 -40.37 -1.68
C LYS A 69 -7.41 -39.62 -1.50
N SER A 70 -7.21 -38.52 -2.22
CA SER A 70 -5.98 -37.70 -2.17
C SER A 70 -5.66 -37.25 -0.75
N PHE A 71 -6.67 -36.90 0.05
CA PHE A 71 -6.51 -36.56 1.47
C PHE A 71 -5.77 -37.63 2.29
N TYR A 72 -5.96 -38.92 1.95
CA TYR A 72 -5.30 -40.04 2.62
C TYR A 72 -3.92 -40.34 1.99
N GLN A 73 -3.83 -40.28 0.66
CA GLN A 73 -2.57 -40.50 -0.05
C GLN A 73 -1.51 -39.47 0.35
N LEU A 74 -1.91 -38.20 0.52
CA LEU A 74 -1.04 -37.13 1.00
C LEU A 74 -0.51 -37.39 2.42
N GLN A 75 -1.25 -38.10 3.29
CA GLN A 75 -0.73 -38.46 4.62
C GLN A 75 0.28 -39.60 4.58
N LEU A 76 0.28 -40.41 3.53
CA LEU A 76 1.20 -41.55 3.35
C LEU A 76 2.52 -41.14 2.67
N GLU A 77 2.54 -40.02 1.93
CA GLU A 77 3.75 -39.49 1.30
C GLU A 77 4.69 -38.87 2.35
N ASN A 78 5.63 -39.68 2.84
CA ASN A 78 6.71 -39.22 3.72
C ASN A 78 7.57 -38.14 3.02
N GLY A 79 7.35 -36.87 3.39
CA GLY A 79 8.21 -35.73 3.03
C GLY A 79 7.79 -34.91 1.80
N GLY A 80 6.71 -35.28 1.10
CA GLY A 80 6.16 -34.53 -0.05
C GLY A 80 4.83 -33.82 0.21
N ALA A 81 4.15 -34.18 1.30
CA ALA A 81 2.85 -33.65 1.66
C ALA A 81 2.92 -32.16 2.07
N PRO A 82 2.03 -31.29 1.59
CA PRO A 82 1.93 -29.93 2.09
C PRO A 82 1.54 -29.91 3.58
N ASP A 83 2.28 -29.17 4.41
CA ASP A 83 1.91 -28.95 5.81
C ASP A 83 0.53 -28.28 5.92
N ASN A 84 -0.32 -28.83 6.78
CA ASN A 84 -1.66 -28.36 7.16
C ASN A 84 -2.58 -28.01 5.97
N PRO A 85 -3.02 -28.99 5.16
CA PRO A 85 -3.85 -28.74 3.98
C PRO A 85 -5.21 -28.09 4.32
N ASP A 86 -5.74 -28.37 5.51
CA ASP A 86 -6.91 -27.72 6.10
C ASP A 86 -6.70 -26.22 6.31
N GLN A 87 -5.58 -25.84 6.93
CA GLN A 87 -5.21 -24.44 7.13
C GLN A 87 -5.04 -23.72 5.79
N ARG A 88 -4.40 -24.36 4.81
CA ARG A 88 -4.23 -23.77 3.47
C ARG A 88 -5.55 -23.52 2.75
N ILE A 89 -6.49 -24.46 2.79
CA ILE A 89 -7.81 -24.29 2.16
C ILE A 89 -8.61 -23.17 2.83
N GLN A 90 -8.49 -23.01 4.15
CA GLN A 90 -9.24 -22.00 4.89
C GLN A 90 -8.60 -20.60 4.85
N GLU A 91 -7.31 -20.50 5.18
CA GLU A 91 -6.58 -19.24 5.40
C GLU A 91 -5.90 -18.76 4.12
N ASP A 92 -5.10 -19.60 3.45
CA ASP A 92 -4.32 -19.16 2.29
C ASP A 92 -5.21 -18.76 1.12
N VAL A 93 -6.34 -19.44 0.90
CA VAL A 93 -7.31 -19.07 -0.14
C VAL A 93 -7.89 -17.68 0.14
N ALA A 94 -8.21 -17.38 1.40
CA ALA A 94 -8.74 -16.08 1.78
C ALA A 94 -7.69 -14.99 1.56
N LEU A 95 -6.48 -15.20 2.09
CA LEU A 95 -5.34 -14.28 1.95
C LEU A 95 -5.01 -14.03 0.47
N PHE A 96 -5.01 -15.08 -0.35
CA PHE A 96 -4.72 -14.97 -1.78
C PHE A 96 -5.76 -14.09 -2.49
N VAL A 97 -7.06 -14.39 -2.33
CA VAL A 97 -8.14 -13.66 -3.00
C VAL A 97 -8.16 -12.19 -2.57
N GLU A 98 -8.08 -11.92 -1.27
CA GLU A 98 -8.09 -10.56 -0.73
C GLU A 98 -6.87 -9.74 -1.18
N THR A 99 -5.67 -10.33 -1.08
CA THR A 99 -4.43 -9.64 -1.47
C THR A 99 -4.39 -9.37 -2.97
N PHE A 100 -4.80 -10.35 -3.78
CA PHE A 100 -4.81 -10.20 -5.23
C PHE A 100 -5.80 -9.13 -5.68
N LEU A 101 -7.03 -9.14 -5.14
CA LEU A 101 -8.04 -8.13 -5.49
C LEU A 101 -7.61 -6.73 -5.06
N ALA A 102 -7.05 -6.59 -3.86
CA ALA A 102 -6.52 -5.31 -3.38
C ALA A 102 -5.38 -4.79 -4.28
N LEU A 103 -4.48 -5.68 -4.70
CA LEU A 103 -3.38 -5.33 -5.61
C LEU A 103 -3.90 -4.92 -7.00
N ALA A 104 -4.88 -5.66 -7.54
CA ALA A 104 -5.50 -5.37 -8.83
C ALA A 104 -6.25 -4.04 -8.82
N GLU A 105 -7.05 -3.78 -7.78
CA GLU A 105 -7.75 -2.50 -7.59
C GLU A 105 -6.74 -1.33 -7.47
N GLY A 106 -5.72 -1.50 -6.64
CA GLY A 106 -4.66 -0.51 -6.46
C GLY A 106 -3.89 -0.21 -7.75
N PHE A 107 -3.57 -1.26 -8.53
CA PHE A 107 -2.90 -1.13 -9.81
C PHE A 107 -3.78 -0.40 -10.84
N LEU A 108 -5.02 -0.84 -11.03
CA LEU A 108 -5.97 -0.23 -11.97
C LEU A 108 -6.26 1.23 -11.60
N GLY A 109 -6.49 1.51 -10.32
CA GLY A 109 -6.72 2.86 -9.82
C GLY A 109 -5.51 3.77 -9.98
N SER A 110 -4.29 3.26 -9.84
CA SER A 110 -3.06 4.04 -10.05
C SER A 110 -2.76 4.26 -11.54
N ALA A 111 -2.94 3.23 -12.37
CA ALA A 111 -2.79 3.34 -13.83
C ALA A 111 -3.82 4.30 -14.43
N GLY A 112 -5.09 4.21 -14.02
CA GLY A 112 -6.16 5.10 -14.46
C GLY A 112 -5.90 6.55 -14.06
N ARG A 113 -5.43 6.80 -12.83
CA ARG A 113 -4.98 8.14 -12.41
C ARG A 113 -3.85 8.62 -13.32
N LEU A 114 -2.77 7.86 -13.47
CA LEU A 114 -1.63 8.24 -14.30
C LEU A 114 -2.06 8.58 -15.74
N LEU A 115 -2.88 7.73 -16.38
CA LEU A 115 -3.38 7.97 -17.74
C LEU A 115 -4.24 9.24 -17.86
N GLY A 116 -4.99 9.61 -16.82
CA GLY A 116 -5.71 10.88 -16.77
C GLY A 116 -4.83 12.10 -16.49
N MET A 117 -3.75 11.91 -15.72
CA MET A 117 -2.89 12.97 -15.21
C MET A 117 -1.82 13.42 -16.20
N LEU A 118 -1.14 12.49 -16.87
CA LEU A 118 -0.02 12.83 -17.75
C LEU A 118 -0.41 13.77 -18.90
N PRO A 119 -1.54 13.57 -19.62
CA PRO A 119 -1.95 14.49 -20.68
C PRO A 119 -2.28 15.88 -20.13
N MET A 120 -2.94 15.96 -18.97
CA MET A 120 -3.25 17.23 -18.31
C MET A 120 -1.99 18.00 -17.94
N LEU A 121 -0.99 17.31 -17.34
CA LEU A 121 0.31 17.89 -17.00
C LEU A 121 1.02 18.44 -18.23
N LEU A 122 0.97 17.74 -19.37
CA LEU A 122 1.56 18.22 -20.63
C LEU A 122 0.86 19.48 -21.16
N VAL A 123 -0.49 19.48 -21.20
CA VAL A 123 -1.28 20.58 -21.77
C VAL A 123 -1.28 21.83 -20.89
N LEU A 124 -1.28 21.66 -19.56
CA LEU A 124 -1.34 22.76 -18.59
C LEU A 124 0.04 23.25 -18.16
N SER A 125 1.12 22.58 -18.58
CA SER A 125 2.48 23.03 -18.30
C SER A 125 2.74 24.40 -18.93
N PRO A 126 3.25 25.39 -18.17
CA PRO A 126 3.73 26.63 -18.75
C PRO A 126 4.89 26.38 -19.72
N ASP A 127 4.95 27.11 -20.83
CA ASP A 127 6.03 26.98 -21.83
C ASP A 127 7.42 27.36 -21.28
N LEU A 128 7.45 28.24 -20.29
CA LEU A 128 8.67 28.72 -19.64
C LEU A 128 8.88 28.00 -18.30
N ALA A 129 9.79 27.03 -18.26
CA ALA A 129 10.27 26.41 -17.03
C ALA A 129 10.86 27.46 -16.08
N PHE A 130 10.39 27.42 -14.82
CA PHE A 130 10.71 28.41 -13.78
C PHE A 130 10.46 29.88 -14.20
N GLY A 131 9.64 30.08 -15.24
CA GLY A 131 9.37 31.39 -15.85
C GLY A 131 10.54 32.01 -16.62
N VAL A 132 11.60 31.26 -16.96
CA VAL A 132 12.79 31.79 -17.66
C VAL A 132 13.19 30.94 -18.87
N LEU A 133 13.21 29.62 -18.74
CA LEU A 133 13.74 28.71 -19.77
C LEU A 133 12.60 28.14 -20.62
N TYR A 134 12.62 28.31 -21.94
CA TYR A 134 11.62 27.68 -22.82
C TYR A 134 11.80 26.16 -22.84
N CYS A 135 10.85 25.44 -22.25
CA CYS A 135 10.81 23.98 -22.19
C CYS A 135 9.35 23.52 -22.07
N PRO A 136 8.65 23.29 -23.20
CA PRO A 136 7.28 22.83 -23.19
C PRO A 136 7.13 21.48 -22.46
N GLY A 137 6.09 21.34 -21.62
CA GLY A 137 5.82 20.10 -20.92
C GLY A 137 6.81 19.75 -19.79
N TRP A 138 7.63 20.69 -19.34
CA TRP A 138 8.68 20.44 -18.34
C TRP A 138 8.18 19.87 -17.01
N LEU A 139 6.94 20.15 -16.60
CA LEU A 139 6.37 19.56 -15.38
C LEU A 139 6.22 18.04 -15.50
N LEU A 140 5.94 17.51 -16.70
CA LEU A 140 5.91 16.07 -16.92
C LEU A 140 7.27 15.44 -16.61
N TYR A 141 8.33 15.98 -17.20
CA TYR A 141 9.68 15.46 -17.03
C TYR A 141 10.15 15.59 -15.57
N LEU A 142 9.84 16.72 -14.93
CA LEU A 142 10.15 16.95 -13.53
C LEU A 142 9.41 15.96 -12.62
N SER A 143 8.12 15.73 -12.86
CA SER A 143 7.32 14.77 -12.10
C SER A 143 7.81 13.33 -12.27
N ILE A 144 8.17 12.92 -13.49
CA ILE A 144 8.76 11.59 -13.75
C ILE A 144 10.11 11.45 -13.04
N LEU A 145 10.98 12.45 -13.14
CA LEU A 145 12.28 12.43 -12.47
C LEU A 145 12.14 12.35 -10.96
N TYR A 146 11.29 13.21 -10.38
CA TYR A 146 11.07 13.29 -8.95
C TYR A 146 10.43 12.01 -8.39
N SER A 147 9.38 11.52 -9.04
CA SER A 147 8.72 10.26 -8.64
C SER A 147 9.59 9.03 -8.84
N GLY A 148 10.34 8.97 -9.94
CA GLY A 148 11.30 7.90 -10.21
C GLY A 148 12.44 7.87 -9.18
N ALA A 149 13.04 9.02 -8.87
CA ALA A 149 14.06 9.14 -7.84
C ALA A 149 13.50 8.77 -6.45
N GLY A 150 12.30 9.24 -6.12
CA GLY A 150 11.61 8.89 -4.88
C GLY A 150 11.35 7.39 -4.76
N ALA A 151 10.88 6.74 -5.82
CA ALA A 151 10.62 5.30 -5.85
C ALA A 151 11.90 4.47 -5.70
N LEU A 152 12.98 4.85 -6.39
CA LEU A 152 14.28 4.19 -6.27
C LEU A 152 14.83 4.31 -4.85
N LEU A 153 14.80 5.51 -4.27
CA LEU A 153 15.25 5.74 -2.89
C LEU A 153 14.39 4.97 -1.88
N ALA A 154 13.06 4.97 -2.05
CA ALA A 154 12.15 4.19 -1.20
C ALA A 154 12.49 2.69 -1.26
N HIS A 155 12.73 2.17 -2.46
CA HIS A 155 13.10 0.77 -2.66
C HIS A 155 14.45 0.45 -2.00
N CYS A 156 15.47 1.29 -2.19
CA CYS A 156 16.77 1.11 -1.56
C CYS A 156 16.66 1.10 -0.03
N VAL A 157 15.95 2.06 0.56
CA VAL A 157 15.76 2.17 2.03
C VAL A 157 14.91 1.02 2.58
N GLY A 158 13.89 0.59 1.83
CA GLY A 158 12.93 -0.44 2.27
C GLY A 158 13.35 -1.89 2.00
N SER A 159 14.29 -2.14 1.09
CA SER A 159 14.69 -3.50 0.66
C SER A 159 15.08 -4.44 1.82
N GLN A 160 15.75 -3.90 2.84
CA GLN A 160 16.19 -4.66 4.02
C GLN A 160 15.03 -5.08 4.95
N LEU A 161 13.87 -4.42 4.84
CA LEU A 161 12.70 -4.72 5.66
C LEU A 161 12.13 -6.12 5.34
N ILE A 162 12.29 -6.57 4.09
CA ILE A 162 11.87 -7.91 3.66
C ILE A 162 12.66 -8.97 4.43
N LEU A 163 14.00 -8.85 4.45
CA LEU A 163 14.87 -9.76 5.20
C LEU A 163 14.60 -9.72 6.70
N ALA A 164 14.35 -8.53 7.26
CA ALA A 164 13.99 -8.39 8.67
C ALA A 164 12.65 -9.08 9.01
N ASN A 165 11.65 -9.01 8.13
CA ASN A 165 10.37 -9.72 8.31
C ASN A 165 10.52 -11.23 8.22
N PHE A 166 11.34 -11.74 7.27
CA PHE A 166 11.66 -13.16 7.22
C PHE A 166 12.37 -13.65 8.49
N ALA A 167 13.35 -12.87 8.98
CA ALA A 167 13.99 -13.17 10.25
C ALA A 167 12.96 -13.21 11.39
N LYS A 168 12.04 -12.24 11.46
CA LYS A 168 10.99 -12.19 12.48
C LYS A 168 10.18 -13.49 12.49
N GLN A 169 9.64 -13.89 11.33
CA GLN A 169 8.86 -15.12 11.21
C GLN A 169 9.66 -16.35 11.64
N LYS A 170 10.93 -16.46 11.21
CA LYS A 170 11.81 -17.58 11.56
C LYS A 170 12.03 -17.71 13.07
N TYR A 171 12.39 -16.61 13.74
CA TYR A 171 12.70 -16.64 15.17
C TYR A 171 11.44 -16.76 16.04
N GLU A 172 10.30 -16.18 15.63
CA GLU A 172 9.02 -16.38 16.31
C GLU A 172 8.53 -17.84 16.18
N ALA A 173 8.68 -18.46 15.01
CA ALA A 173 8.36 -19.87 14.82
C ALA A 173 9.27 -20.78 15.65
N SER A 174 10.57 -20.49 15.68
CA SER A 174 11.55 -21.23 16.49
C SER A 174 11.25 -21.14 17.99
N PHE A 175 10.85 -19.95 18.47
CA PHE A 175 10.44 -19.76 19.86
C PHE A 175 9.15 -20.53 20.18
N ARG A 176 8.14 -20.45 19.30
CA ARG A 176 6.89 -21.22 19.46
C ARG A 176 7.15 -22.72 19.51
N TYR A 177 8.03 -23.22 18.65
CA TYR A 177 8.41 -24.64 18.64
C TYR A 177 9.06 -25.07 19.97
N ARG A 178 9.94 -24.26 20.55
CA ARG A 178 10.53 -24.56 21.88
C ARG A 178 9.50 -24.62 23.00
N ILE A 179 8.49 -23.74 22.97
CA ILE A 179 7.38 -23.81 23.94
C ILE A 179 6.60 -25.14 23.78
N VAL A 180 6.36 -25.57 22.54
CA VAL A 180 5.72 -26.86 22.26
C VAL A 180 6.56 -28.01 22.80
N GLN A 181 7.88 -27.98 22.64
CA GLN A 181 8.77 -29.01 23.19
C GLN A 181 8.71 -29.09 24.72
N VAL A 182 8.62 -27.95 25.43
CA VAL A 182 8.44 -27.93 26.88
C VAL A 182 7.12 -28.60 27.29
N ARG A 183 6.03 -28.31 26.55
CA ARG A 183 4.73 -28.96 26.79
C ARG A 183 4.79 -30.46 26.54
N ASP A 184 5.37 -30.88 25.41
CA ASP A 184 5.42 -32.28 25.01
C ASP A 184 6.33 -33.12 25.92
N ASN A 185 7.31 -32.49 26.60
CA ASN A 185 8.22 -33.14 27.55
C ASN A 185 7.93 -32.78 29.03
N ALA A 186 6.73 -32.28 29.34
CA ALA A 186 6.39 -31.74 30.66
C ALA A 186 6.61 -32.75 31.81
N GLU A 187 6.30 -34.03 31.59
CA GLU A 187 6.50 -35.09 32.58
C GLU A 187 7.99 -35.29 32.92
N SER A 188 8.85 -35.31 31.89
CA SER A 188 10.30 -35.43 32.10
C SER A 188 10.84 -34.21 32.84
N ILE A 189 10.41 -33.00 32.46
CA ILE A 189 10.87 -31.77 33.11
C ILE A 189 10.48 -31.77 34.60
N ALA A 190 9.24 -32.17 34.93
CA ALA A 190 8.73 -32.23 36.30
C ALA A 190 9.41 -33.34 37.14
N LEU A 191 9.67 -34.50 36.55
CA LEU A 191 10.36 -35.61 37.24
C LEU A 191 11.82 -35.26 37.59
N TRP A 192 12.50 -34.54 36.71
CA TRP A 192 13.92 -34.19 36.87
C TRP A 192 14.16 -32.83 37.55
N GLY A 193 13.11 -32.03 37.80
CA GLY A 193 13.23 -30.70 38.41
C GLY A 193 14.02 -29.71 37.55
N SER A 194 13.87 -29.81 36.23
CA SER A 194 14.66 -29.06 35.24
C SER A 194 14.04 -27.73 34.82
N GLU A 195 13.03 -27.22 35.55
CA GLU A 195 12.25 -26.03 35.15
C GLU A 195 13.12 -24.78 34.98
N ALA A 196 14.11 -24.59 35.86
CA ALA A 196 15.02 -23.45 35.78
C ALA A 196 15.92 -23.50 34.53
N CYS A 197 16.33 -24.71 34.11
CA CYS A 197 17.16 -24.91 32.92
C CYS A 197 16.36 -24.62 31.65
N GLU A 198 15.15 -25.17 31.55
CA GLU A 198 14.23 -24.93 30.43
C GLU A 198 13.80 -23.45 30.36
N GLY A 199 13.58 -22.82 31.52
CA GLY A 199 13.31 -21.39 31.63
C GLY A 199 14.43 -20.53 31.03
N ALA A 200 15.69 -20.79 31.39
CA ALA A 200 16.84 -20.07 30.84
C ALA A 200 17.00 -20.30 29.32
N GLN A 201 16.67 -21.50 28.81
CA GLN A 201 16.67 -21.77 27.37
C GLN A 201 15.56 -21.02 26.63
N LEU A 202 14.37 -20.89 27.23
CA LEU A 202 13.28 -20.10 26.67
C LEU A 202 13.62 -18.60 26.66
N GLU A 203 14.20 -18.07 27.74
CA GLU A 203 14.67 -16.67 27.79
C GLU A 203 15.72 -16.38 26.72
N SER A 204 16.77 -17.20 26.62
CA SER A 204 17.80 -17.01 25.59
C SER A 204 17.25 -17.13 24.16
N SER A 205 16.22 -17.95 23.95
CA SER A 205 15.51 -18.04 22.66
C SER A 205 14.67 -16.79 22.39
N PHE A 206 14.03 -16.23 23.42
CA PHE A 206 13.25 -15.00 23.31
C PHE A 206 14.14 -13.77 23.07
N GLU A 207 15.37 -13.74 23.58
CA GLU A 207 16.33 -12.67 23.26
C GLU A 207 16.55 -12.50 21.75
N TRP A 208 16.57 -13.60 20.99
CA TRP A 208 16.68 -13.52 19.53
C TRP A 208 15.48 -12.84 18.89
N VAL A 209 14.26 -13.12 19.41
CA VAL A 209 13.04 -12.42 18.99
C VAL A 209 13.18 -10.92 19.28
N VAL A 210 13.65 -10.54 20.46
CA VAL A 210 13.88 -9.14 20.85
C VAL A 210 14.90 -8.45 19.92
N ARG A 211 16.02 -9.09 19.60
CA ARG A 211 17.05 -8.54 18.70
C ARG A 211 16.49 -8.28 17.30
N VAL A 212 15.67 -9.20 16.78
CA VAL A 212 15.04 -9.02 15.47
C VAL A 212 13.98 -7.91 15.50
N TRP A 213 13.26 -7.76 16.60
CA TRP A 213 12.36 -6.63 16.80
C TRP A 213 13.08 -5.28 16.75
N TRP A 214 14.24 -5.14 17.39
CA TRP A 214 15.06 -3.93 17.29
C TRP A 214 15.53 -3.64 15.87
N MET A 215 15.91 -4.68 15.12
CA MET A 215 16.26 -4.57 13.71
C MET A 215 15.08 -4.07 12.87
N LEU A 216 13.90 -4.69 13.06
CA LEU A 216 12.66 -4.31 12.38
C LEU A 216 12.29 -2.85 12.69
N MET A 217 12.31 -2.45 13.97
CA MET A 217 12.04 -1.07 14.40
C MET A 217 12.98 -0.07 13.71
N THR A 218 14.26 -0.41 13.58
CA THR A 218 15.25 0.47 12.94
C THR A 218 14.95 0.68 11.45
N TYR A 219 14.65 -0.39 10.71
CA TYR A 219 14.32 -0.28 9.28
C TYR A 219 12.96 0.39 9.06
N THR A 220 11.94 0.05 9.86
CA THR A 220 10.63 0.71 9.81
C THR A 220 10.74 2.20 10.09
N LYS A 221 11.53 2.60 11.10
CA LYS A 221 11.78 4.02 11.40
C LYS A 221 12.46 4.75 10.24
N ARG A 222 13.48 4.13 9.62
CA ARG A 222 14.21 4.72 8.48
C ARG A 222 13.28 4.92 7.27
N LEU A 223 12.52 3.90 6.91
CA LEU A 223 11.55 3.99 5.81
C LEU A 223 10.46 5.01 6.15
N GLY A 224 9.92 4.99 7.37
CA GLY A 224 8.91 5.94 7.83
C GLY A 224 9.37 7.39 7.80
N PHE A 225 10.62 7.66 8.18
CA PHE A 225 11.20 9.00 8.06
C PHE A 225 11.29 9.43 6.60
N PHE A 226 11.80 8.56 5.72
CA PHE A 226 11.90 8.85 4.30
C PHE A 226 10.53 9.10 3.67
N THR A 227 9.53 8.26 3.94
CA THR A 227 8.18 8.40 3.38
C THR A 227 7.51 9.68 3.89
N ALA A 228 7.64 10.00 5.17
CA ALA A 228 7.11 11.25 5.73
C ALA A 228 7.77 12.48 5.10
N PHE A 229 9.10 12.49 4.98
CA PHE A 229 9.85 13.56 4.33
C PHE A 229 9.45 13.71 2.86
N TYR A 230 9.36 12.61 2.13
CA TYR A 230 8.96 12.60 0.73
C TYR A 230 7.52 13.12 0.56
N MET A 231 6.57 12.71 1.40
CA MET A 231 5.20 13.22 1.35
C MET A 231 5.13 14.72 1.62
N GLN A 232 5.79 15.21 2.68
CA GLN A 232 5.81 16.62 3.01
C GLN A 232 6.44 17.46 1.90
N THR A 233 7.58 16.99 1.36
CA THR A 233 8.26 17.67 0.25
C THR A 233 7.39 17.66 -1.00
N SER A 234 6.72 16.55 -1.33
CA SER A 234 5.85 16.44 -2.51
C SER A 234 4.65 17.38 -2.45
N MET A 235 4.11 17.66 -1.25
CA MET A 235 3.03 18.63 -1.08
C MET A 235 3.50 20.07 -1.24
N THR A 236 4.74 20.41 -0.83
CA THR A 236 5.24 21.80 -0.84
C THR A 236 6.03 22.15 -2.11
N PHE A 237 6.73 21.18 -2.71
CA PHE A 237 7.62 21.38 -3.85
C PHE A 237 6.94 22.03 -5.06
N PRO A 238 5.70 21.64 -5.46
CA PRO A 238 5.01 22.29 -6.56
C PRO A 238 4.81 23.80 -6.37
N TYR A 239 4.59 24.28 -5.13
CA TYR A 239 4.45 25.71 -4.83
C TYR A 239 5.72 26.48 -5.17
N LEU A 240 6.89 25.96 -4.80
CA LEU A 240 8.18 26.61 -5.07
C LEU A 240 8.49 26.65 -6.57
N VAL A 241 8.14 25.58 -7.27
CA VAL A 241 8.42 25.38 -8.69
C VAL A 241 7.52 26.25 -9.58
N LEU A 242 6.23 26.39 -9.23
CA LEU A 242 5.25 27.17 -9.99
C LEU A 242 5.11 28.63 -9.55
N ALA A 243 5.61 29.00 -8.36
CA ALA A 243 5.55 30.38 -7.88
C ALA A 243 6.09 31.42 -8.89
N PRO A 244 7.27 31.22 -9.53
CA PRO A 244 7.77 32.18 -10.52
C PRO A 244 6.82 32.39 -11.71
N ASN A 245 6.16 31.33 -12.18
CA ASN A 245 5.20 31.40 -13.28
C ASN A 245 3.92 32.13 -12.86
N TYR A 246 3.45 31.91 -11.63
CA TYR A 246 2.30 32.60 -11.06
C TYR A 246 2.56 34.11 -10.89
N PHE A 247 3.66 34.49 -10.23
CA PHE A 247 3.99 35.91 -10.01
C PHE A 247 4.34 36.67 -11.30
N LYS A 248 4.70 35.97 -12.38
CA LYS A 248 4.87 36.54 -13.72
C LYS A 248 3.57 36.60 -14.53
N GLY A 249 2.44 36.15 -13.98
CA GLY A 249 1.13 36.16 -14.65
C GLY A 249 0.96 35.13 -15.76
N GLN A 250 1.81 34.10 -15.82
CA GLN A 250 1.75 33.06 -16.86
C GLN A 250 0.70 31.98 -16.55
N ILE A 251 0.35 31.81 -15.28
CA ILE A 251 -0.69 30.89 -14.81
C ILE A 251 -1.60 31.60 -13.81
N THR A 252 -2.88 31.20 -13.78
CA THR A 252 -3.84 31.65 -12.77
C THR A 252 -3.70 30.84 -11.49
N LEU A 253 -4.25 31.33 -10.38
CA LEU A 253 -4.25 30.59 -9.11
C LEU A 253 -4.98 29.24 -9.27
N GLY A 254 -6.07 29.21 -10.04
CA GLY A 254 -6.80 27.98 -10.33
C GLY A 254 -6.00 26.96 -11.12
N THR A 255 -5.26 27.37 -12.15
CA THR A 255 -4.34 26.45 -12.86
C THR A 255 -3.27 25.92 -11.92
N MET A 256 -2.72 26.75 -11.03
CA MET A 256 -1.72 26.34 -10.05
C MET A 256 -2.28 25.30 -9.07
N CYS A 257 -3.45 25.55 -8.47
CA CYS A 257 -4.10 24.60 -7.57
C CYS A 257 -4.54 23.31 -8.27
N MET A 258 -4.97 23.39 -9.53
CA MET A 258 -5.28 22.22 -10.35
C MET A 258 -4.04 21.35 -10.59
N LEU A 259 -2.90 21.96 -10.89
CA LEU A 259 -1.62 21.26 -11.05
C LEU A 259 -1.10 20.65 -9.74
N PHE A 260 -1.52 21.14 -8.57
CA PHE A 260 -1.20 20.52 -7.28
C PHE A 260 -2.09 19.32 -6.94
N SER A 261 -3.33 19.35 -7.42
CA SER A 261 -4.24 18.22 -7.32
C SER A 261 -3.90 17.10 -8.32
N ALA A 262 -2.86 17.33 -9.13
CA ALA A 262 -2.40 16.47 -10.21
C ALA A 262 -1.10 15.73 -9.89
#